data_AF-C6PUW1-F1
#
_entry.id   AF-C6PUW1-F1
#
_cell.length_a   1.000
_cell.length_b   1.000
_cell.length_c   1.000
_cell.angle_alpha   90.00
_cell.angle_beta   90.00
_cell.angle_gamma   90.00
#
_symmetry.space_group_name_H-M   'P 1'
#
loop_
_entity.id
_entity.type
_entity.pdbx_description
1 polymer ?
#
loop_
_entity_poly.entity_id
_entity_poly.type
_entity_poly.pdbx_seq_one_letter_code
_entity_poly.pdbx_strand_id
1 'polypeptide(L)' 'MEGTIIKGIAGFYYIKTDKNVVECKARGKFRHNELTPMVGDKVEITIKNRKRCYR' A
#
# COMPACT_ATOMS: atom_id res chain seq x y z
N MET A 1 -8.00 -6.38 1.72
CA MET A 1 -7.14 -7.50 1.29
C MET A 1 -5.78 -7.28 1.91
N GLU A 2 -5.17 -8.32 2.46
CA GLU A 2 -3.85 -8.18 3.08
C GLU A 2 -2.73 -8.44 2.07
N GLY A 3 -1.58 -7.83 2.30
CA GLY A 3 -0.38 -8.09 1.54
C GLY A 3 0.86 -7.46 2.15
N THR A 4 1.99 -7.66 1.50
CA THR A 4 3.29 -7.14 1.95
C THR A 4 3.85 -6.14 0.96
N ILE A 5 4.36 -5.00 1.44
CA ILE A 5 5.04 -4.04 0.58
C ILE A 5 6.35 -4.66 0.07
N ILE A 6 6.49 -4.78 -1.24
CA ILE A 6 7.69 -5.32 -1.89
C ILE A 6 8.53 -4.25 -2.58
N LYS A 7 7.95 -3.08 -2.85
CA LYS A 7 8.65 -1.97 -3.52
C LYS A 7 7.96 -0.64 -3.26
N GLY A 8 8.74 0.42 -3.06
CA GLY A 8 8.26 1.81 -3.03
C GLY A 8 8.97 2.64 -4.10
N ILE A 9 8.24 3.35 -4.96
CA ILE A 9 8.79 4.23 -6.01
C ILE A 9 7.98 5.52 -6.04
N ALA A 10 8.60 6.68 -5.83
CA ALA A 10 7.96 7.99 -5.99
C ALA A 10 6.59 8.13 -5.27
N GLY A 11 6.44 7.53 -4.08
CA GLY A 11 5.19 7.55 -3.31
C GLY A 11 4.12 6.54 -3.74
N PHE A 12 4.44 5.67 -4.70
CA PHE A 12 3.71 4.44 -5.00
C PHE A 12 4.33 3.26 -4.29
N TYR A 13 3.48 2.35 -3.84
CA TYR A 13 3.86 1.13 -3.16
C TYR A 13 3.27 -0.06 -3.89
N TYR A 14 4.09 -1.09 -4.08
CA TYR A 14 3.70 -2.33 -4.71
C TYR A 14 3.51 -3.36 -3.60
N ILE A 15 2.29 -3.83 -3.45
CA ILE A 15 1.90 -4.76 -2.39
C ILE A 15 1.72 -6.13 -3.03
N LYS A 16 2.51 -7.10 -2.59
CA LYS A 16 2.32 -8.50 -2.97
C LYS A 16 1.23 -9.11 -2.09
N THR A 17 0.17 -9.56 -2.75
CA THR A 17 -0.90 -10.38 -2.18
C THR A 17 -0.73 -11.82 -2.66
N ASP A 18 -1.50 -12.77 -2.11
CA ASP A 18 -1.38 -14.19 -2.46
C ASP A 18 -1.51 -14.48 -3.96
N LYS A 19 -2.29 -13.68 -4.67
CA LYS A 19 -2.60 -13.92 -6.09
C LYS A 19 -1.89 -12.95 -7.03
N ASN A 20 -1.69 -11.70 -6.62
CA ASN A 20 -1.22 -10.63 -7.51
C ASN A 20 -0.39 -9.57 -6.79
N VAL A 21 0.36 -8.79 -7.55
CA VAL A 21 0.98 -7.55 -7.09
C VAL A 21 0.05 -6.38 -7.39
N VAL A 22 -0.26 -5.59 -6.38
CA VAL A 22 -1.16 -4.44 -6.48
C VAL A 22 -0.37 -3.16 -6.24
N GLU A 23 -0.38 -2.26 -7.22
CA GLU A 23 0.11 -0.90 -7.05
C GLU A 23 -0.93 -0.05 -6.28
N CYS A 24 -0.49 0.61 -5.22
CA CYS A 24 -1.29 1.55 -4.43
C CYS A 24 -0.50 2.84 -4.15
N LYS A 25 -1.24 3.92 -3.95
CA LYS A 25 -0.67 5.18 -3.44
C LYS A 25 -1.03 5.33 -1.96
N ALA A 26 -0.06 5.71 -1.13
CA ALA A 26 -0.33 6.03 0.26
C ALA A 26 -1.36 7.16 0.35
N ARG A 27 -2.49 6.95 1.03
CA ARG A 27 -3.49 8.00 1.28
C ARG A 27 -3.17 8.73 2.59
N GLY A 28 -3.55 10.00 2.64
CA GLY A 28 -3.14 11.01 3.65
C GLY A 28 -3.30 10.69 5.14
N LYS A 29 -3.82 9.53 5.56
CA LYS A 29 -3.74 9.10 6.97
C LYS A 29 -2.32 8.76 7.40
N PHE A 30 -1.48 8.19 6.51
CA PHE A 30 -0.07 7.92 6.82
C PHE A 30 0.74 9.20 7.05
N ARG A 31 0.43 10.28 6.32
CA ARG A 31 1.08 11.59 6.54
C ARG A 31 0.73 12.21 7.89
N HIS A 32 -0.42 11.88 8.46
CA HIS A 32 -0.89 12.49 9.71
C HIS A 32 -0.48 11.68 10.95
N ASN A 33 -0.18 10.39 10.79
CA ASN A 33 0.25 9.50 11.87
C ASN A 33 1.77 9.22 11.84
N GLU A 34 2.54 9.91 10.98
CA GLU A 34 4.00 9.73 10.79
C GLU A 34 4.46 8.31 10.45
N LEU A 35 3.53 7.38 10.25
CA LEU A 35 3.82 6.03 9.82
C LEU A 35 4.30 6.09 8.37
N THR A 36 5.59 5.84 8.18
CA THR A 36 6.22 5.75 6.88
C THR A 36 6.20 4.28 6.46
N PRO A 37 5.41 3.90 5.43
CA PRO A 37 5.36 2.53 4.95
C PRO A 37 6.73 2.11 4.41
N MET A 38 7.24 0.97 4.88
CA MET A 38 8.51 0.40 4.44
C MET A 38 8.30 -0.91 3.69
N VAL A 39 9.29 -1.28 2.88
CA VAL A 39 9.33 -2.61 2.25
C VAL A 39 9.45 -3.66 3.36
N GLY A 40 8.61 -4.69 3.30
CA GLY A 40 8.47 -5.72 4.32
C GLY A 40 7.27 -5.54 5.24
N ASP A 41 6.65 -4.35 5.26
CA ASP A 41 5.46 -4.12 6.08
C ASP A 41 4.24 -4.89 5.55
N LYS A 42 3.48 -5.48 6.48
CA LYS A 42 2.15 -6.01 6.21
C LYS A 42 1.15 -4.87 6.21
N VAL A 43 0.37 -4.77 5.15
CA VAL A 43 -0.61 -3.70 4.95
C VAL A 43 -1.92 -4.26 4.42
N GLU A 44 -3.01 -3.58 4.75
CA GLU A 44 -4.32 -3.90 4.21
C GLU A 44 -4.66 -2.95 3.06
N ILE A 45 -4.80 -3.49 1.85
CA ILE A 45 -5.22 -2.77 0.64
C ILE A 45 -6.75 -2.82 0.48
N THR A 46 -7.34 -1.69 0.12
CA THR A 46 -8.75 -1.55 -0.27
C THR A 46 -8.85 -0.97 -1.68
N ILE A 47 -9.63 -1.61 -2.55
CA ILE A 47 -9.85 -1.18 -3.93
C ILE A 47 -11.23 -0.52 -4.01
N LYS A 48 -11.29 0.81 -4.21
CA LYS A 48 -12.55 1.56 -4.40
C LYS A 48 -12.55 2.30 -5.74
N ASN A 49 -13.50 2.01 -6.62
CA ASN A 49 -13.76 2.71 -7.89
C ASN A 49 -12.50 3.18 -8.62
N ARG A 50 -11.64 2.22 -9.03
CA ARG A 50 -10.34 2.45 -9.73
C ARG A 50 -9.23 3.13 -8.92
N LYS A 51 -9.47 3.58 -7.69
CA LYS A 51 -8.42 4.05 -6.77
C LYS A 51 -8.03 2.94 -5.80
N ARG A 52 -6.74 2.62 -5.78
CA ARG A 52 -6.15 1.59 -4.92
C ARG A 52 -5.45 2.28 -3.76
N CYS A 53 -5.92 2.03 -2.54
CA CYS A 53 -5.43 2.69 -1.33
C CYS A 53 -5.21 1.62 -0.26
N TYR A 54 -4.06 1.61 0.40
CA TYR A 54 -3.87 0.81 1.61
C TYR A 54 -4.02 1.67 2.85
N ARG A 55 -4.42 1.02 3.93
CA ARG A 55 -4.62 1.59 5.26
C ARG A 55 -3.53 1.12 6.20
#